data_AF-A0A6V7LNT7-F1
#
_entry.id   AF-A0A6V7LNT7-F1
#
_cell.length_a   1.000
_cell.length_b   1.000
_cell.length_c   1.000
_cell.angle_alpha   90.00
_cell.angle_beta   90.00
_cell.angle_gamma   90.00
#
_symmetry.space_group_name_H-M   'P 1'
#
loop_
_entity.id
_entity.type
_entity.pdbx_description
1 polymer ?
#
loop_
_entity_poly.entity_id
_entity_poly.type
_entity_poly.pdbx_seq_one_letter_code
_entity_poly.pdbx_strand_id
1 'polypeptide(L)' 'AEPSPAYFNIVMHGEEEEVLDGTQLAADWTFSGLQKFGQGMLDRLRGLKLNHKLLEK' A
#
# COMPACT_ATOMS: atom_id res chain seq x y z
N ALA A 1 -19.80 12.48 -11.85
CA ALA A 1 -18.64 11.58 -11.80
C ALA A 1 -19.02 10.38 -10.95
N GLU A 2 -18.65 9.17 -11.35
CA GLU A 2 -18.78 7.99 -10.47
C GLU A 2 -17.69 8.05 -9.38
N PRO A 3 -18.00 7.63 -8.14
CA PRO A 3 -16.99 7.59 -7.09
C PRO A 3 -15.92 6.57 -7.47
N SER A 4 -14.66 6.97 -7.33
CA SER A 4 -13.56 6.02 -7.41
C SER A 4 -13.72 4.96 -6.33
N PRO A 5 -13.29 3.71 -6.56
CA PRO A 5 -13.31 2.70 -5.51
C PRO A 5 -12.51 3.19 -4.30
N ALA A 6 -13.07 3.00 -3.10
CA ALA A 6 -12.44 3.42 -1.86
C ALA A 6 -11.28 2.46 -1.52
N TYR A 7 -10.06 2.89 -1.82
CA TYR A 7 -8.83 2.22 -1.40
C TYR A 7 -8.18 2.95 -0.23
N PHE A 8 -7.56 2.18 0.66
CA PHE A 8 -6.56 2.68 1.58
C PHE A 8 -5.21 2.66 0.87
N ASN A 9 -4.58 3.83 0.71
CA ASN A 9 -3.27 3.94 0.08
C ASN A 9 -2.20 4.18 1.14
N ILE A 10 -1.13 3.39 1.10
CA ILE A 10 0.10 3.64 1.85
C ILE A 10 1.12 4.20 0.86
N VAL A 11 1.46 5.48 1.02
CA VAL A 11 2.48 6.14 0.21
C VAL A 11 3.81 6.04 0.93
N MET A 12 4.83 5.50 0.26
CA MET A 12 6.14 5.23 0.83
C MET A 12 7.26 5.49 -0.17
N HIS A 13 8.47 5.70 0.32
CA HIS A 13 9.63 5.86 -0.55
C HIS A 13 10.05 4.54 -1.19
N GLY A 14 10.51 4.62 -2.44
CA GLY A 14 11.17 3.53 -3.16
C GLY A 14 12.09 4.08 -4.23
N GLU A 15 13.09 3.30 -4.64
CA GLU A 15 14.02 3.69 -5.71
C GLU A 15 13.31 3.76 -7.07
N GLU A 16 12.31 2.90 -7.27
CA GLU A 16 11.46 2.82 -8.44
C GLU A 16 9.99 3.02 -8.06
N GLU A 17 9.23 3.58 -9.00
CA GLU A 17 7.78 3.71 -8.84
C GLU A 17 7.11 2.34 -8.99
N GLU A 18 6.38 1.93 -7.95
CA GLU A 18 5.76 0.61 -7.90
C GLU A 18 4.41 0.70 -7.19
N VAL A 19 3.42 -0.03 -7.70
CA VAL A 19 2.13 -0.23 -7.04
C VAL A 19 2.08 -1.66 -6.52
N LEU A 20 1.91 -1.81 -5.21
CA LEU A 20 1.78 -3.10 -4.53
C LEU A 20 0.32 -3.36 -4.18
N ASP A 21 -0.15 -4.58 -4.40
CA ASP A 21 -1.43 -5.01 -3.83
C ASP A 21 -1.32 -5.23 -2.31
N GLY A 22 -2.45 -5.30 -1.61
CA GLY A 22 -2.48 -5.46 -0.16
C GLY A 22 -1.84 -6.76 0.33
N THR A 23 -1.85 -7.83 -0.46
CA THR A 23 -1.24 -9.12 -0.09
C THR A 23 0.28 -9.03 -0.17
N GLN A 24 0.82 -8.44 -1.25
CA GLN A 24 2.24 -8.16 -1.39
C GLN A 24 2.73 -7.20 -0.31
N LEU A 25 1.98 -6.13 -0.05
CA LEU A 25 2.33 -5.14 0.96
C LEU A 25 2.37 -5.75 2.36
N ALA A 26 1.38 -6.57 2.70
CA ALA A 26 1.30 -7.23 3.99
C ALA A 26 2.30 -8.40 4.15
N ALA A 27 3.00 -8.81 3.09
CA ALA A 27 4.11 -9.75 3.19
C ALA A 27 5.40 -9.10 3.71
N ASP A 28 5.54 -7.77 3.61
CA ASP A 28 6.63 -7.02 4.22
C ASP A 28 6.47 -6.97 5.75
N TRP A 29 7.56 -7.16 6.49
CA TRP A 29 7.53 -7.19 7.95
C TRP A 29 6.94 -5.91 8.55
N THR A 30 7.15 -4.75 7.89
CA THR A 30 6.65 -3.44 8.28
C THR A 30 5.12 -3.39 8.35
N PHE A 31 4.44 -4.12 7.47
CA PHE A 31 2.98 -4.10 7.31
C PHE A 31 2.30 -5.44 7.61
N SER A 32 3.06 -6.45 8.06
CA SER A 32 2.55 -7.77 8.46
C SER A 32 1.37 -7.72 9.44
N GLY A 33 1.31 -6.71 10.31
CA GLY A 33 0.19 -6.49 11.23
C GLY A 33 -1.16 -6.21 10.56
N LEU A 34 -1.19 -5.88 9.27
CA LEU A 34 -2.43 -5.66 8.50
C LEU A 34 -3.14 -6.97 8.13
N GLN A 35 -2.41 -8.09 8.08
CA GLN A 35 -2.97 -9.40 7.76
C GLN A 35 -4.10 -9.81 8.72
N LYS A 36 -4.04 -9.37 9.98
CA LYS A 36 -5.06 -9.68 11.01
C LYS A 36 -6.46 -9.13 10.70
N PHE A 37 -6.57 -8.17 9.79
CA PHE A 37 -7.86 -7.61 9.35
C PHE A 37 -8.51 -8.43 8.22
N GLY A 38 -7.82 -9.45 7.72
CA GLY A 38 -8.34 -10.40 6.74
C GLY A 38 -8.37 -9.88 5.30
N GLN A 39 -8.73 -10.77 4.39
CA GLN A 39 -8.61 -10.54 2.94
C GLN A 39 -9.41 -9.33 2.46
N GLY A 40 -10.61 -9.09 3.00
CA GLY A 40 -11.45 -7.96 2.55
C GLY A 40 -10.86 -6.57 2.85
N MET A 41 -9.92 -6.46 3.79
CA MET A 41 -9.13 -5.25 4.00
C MET A 41 -7.97 -5.18 3.00
N LEU A 42 -7.26 -6.29 2.79
CA LEU A 42 -6.14 -6.39 1.85
C LEU A 42 -6.58 -6.10 0.40
N ASP A 43 -7.76 -6.55 0.00
CA ASP A 43 -8.35 -6.28 -1.33
C ASP A 43 -8.60 -4.78 -1.57
N ARG A 44 -8.70 -3.99 -0.49
CA ARG A 44 -8.89 -2.55 -0.51
C ARG A 44 -7.63 -1.77 -0.13
N LEU A 45 -6.49 -2.44 0.00
CA LEU A 45 -5.22 -1.84 0.38
C LEU A 45 -4.29 -1.77 -0.84
N ARG A 46 -3.58 -0.64 -1.00
CA ARG A 46 -2.53 -0.47 -2.00
C ARG A 46 -1.32 0.22 -1.41
N GLY A 47 -0.14 -0.29 -1.76
CA GLY A 47 1.13 0.41 -1.55
C GLY A 47 1.49 1.21 -2.78
N LEU A 48 1.93 2.46 -2.60
CA LEU A 48 2.46 3.32 -3.65
C LEU A 48 3.90 3.69 -3.28
N LYS A 49 4.87 3.04 -3.92
CA LYS A 49 6.28 3.42 -3.82
C LYS A 49 6.55 4.54 -4.80
N LEU A 50 7.15 5.62 -4.32
CA LEU A 50 7.53 6.77 -5.13
C LEU A 50 8.96 7.18 -4.82
N ASN A 51 9.73 7.49 -5.85
CA ASN A 51 11.05 8.09 -5.71
C ASN A 51 10.92 9.61 -5.48
N HIS A 52 10.53 9.97 -4.26
CA HIS A 52 10.25 11.36 -3.89
C HIS A 52 10.89 11.74 -2.55
N LYS A 53 11.56 12.90 -2.53
CA LYS A 53 12.33 13.39 -1.37
C LYS A 53 11.51 13.58 -0.10
N LEU A 54 10.23 13.91 -0.21
CA LEU A 54 9.33 14.05 0.96
C LEU A 54 9.03 12.72 1.66
N LEU A 55 9.31 11.60 1.01
CA LEU A 55 9.07 10.26 1.54
C LEU A 55 10.37 9.61 2.06
N GLU A 56 11.52 10.22 1.77
CA GLU A 56 12.81 9.82 2.35
C GLU A 56 12.76 10.01 3.88
N LYS A 57 13.33 9.05 4.61
CA LYS A 57 13.29 9.00 6.07
C LYS A 57 14.27 9.95 6.73
#